data_AF-A0A2S6TEQ2-F1
#
_entry.id   AF-A0A2S6TEQ2-F1
#
_cell.length_a   1.000
_cell.length_b   1.000
_cell.length_c   1.000
_cell.angle_alpha   90.00
_cell.angle_beta   90.00
_cell.angle_gamma   90.00
#
_symmetry.space_group_name_H-M   'P 1'
#
loop_
_entity.id
_entity.type
_entity.pdbx_description
1 polymer ?
#
loop_
_entity_poly.entity_id
_entity_poly.type
_entity_poly.pdbx_seq_one_letter_code
_entity_poly.pdbx_strand_id
1 'polypeptide(L)' 'MGIVVSLDGDRGRKPSLDPLSELVAEDLKAVNELIVQRMDSPVKLIPQLAGHIIAAGGKRLRPMLTL' A
#
# COMPACT_ATOMS: atom_id res chain seq x y z
N MET A 1 30.68 30.35 1.28
CA MET A 1 30.76 29.72 -0.06
C MET A 1 29.55 28.81 -0.19
N GLY A 2 28.50 29.26 -0.89
CA GLY A 2 27.25 28.51 -1.02
C GLY A 2 27.29 27.65 -2.28
N ILE A 3 27.03 26.36 -2.15
CA ILE A 3 26.91 25.44 -3.29
C ILE A 3 25.44 25.49 -3.73
N VAL A 4 25.17 26.01 -4.92
CA VAL A 4 23.83 25.93 -5.52
C VAL A 4 23.75 24.61 -6.26
N VAL A 5 22.95 23.68 -5.74
CA VAL A 5 22.64 22.43 -6.42
C VAL A 5 21.39 22.66 -7.27
N SER A 6 21.53 22.64 -8.59
CA SER A 6 20.38 22.63 -9.50
C SER A 6 19.65 21.30 -9.38
N LEU A 7 18.41 21.35 -8.88
CA LEU A 7 17.50 20.20 -8.78
C LEU A 7 16.75 19.94 -10.10
N ASP A 8 17.28 20.38 -11.24
CA ASP A 8 16.71 20.16 -12.56
C ASP A 8 16.91 18.71 -13.05
N GLY A 9 16.72 17.75 -12.14
CA GLY A 9 16.66 16.33 -12.47
C GLY A 9 15.43 16.04 -13.32
N ASP A 10 15.67 15.36 -14.44
CA ASP A 10 14.74 14.73 -15.38
C ASP A 10 13.24 14.88 -15.06
N ARG A 11 12.67 16.03 -15.44
CA ARG A 11 11.23 16.33 -15.30
C ARG A 11 10.34 15.47 -16.22
N GLY A 12 10.92 14.53 -16.97
CA GLY A 12 10.22 13.61 -17.87
C GLY A 12 9.62 12.39 -17.17
N ARG A 13 10.04 12.07 -15.94
CA ARG A 13 9.54 10.90 -15.22
C ARG A 13 8.16 11.19 -14.60
N LYS A 14 7.14 10.49 -15.09
CA LYS A 14 5.81 10.53 -14.46
C LYS A 14 5.92 10.08 -12.99
N PRO A 15 5.28 10.78 -12.05
CA PRO A 15 5.20 10.32 -10.68
C PRO A 15 4.61 8.90 -10.62
N SER A 16 5.30 7.98 -9.94
CA SER A 16 4.83 6.63 -9.73
C SER A 16 5.02 6.18 -8.29
N LEU A 17 4.12 5.32 -7.83
CA LEU A 17 4.19 4.64 -6.55
C LEU A 17 4.91 3.30 -6.64
N ASP A 18 5.29 2.86 -7.84
CA ASP A 18 5.93 1.55 -8.06
C ASP A 18 7.19 1.38 -7.20
N PRO A 19 8.11 2.36 -7.10
CA PRO A 19 9.32 2.21 -6.28
C PRO A 19 9.01 2.03 -4.79
N LEU A 20 7.99 2.73 -4.28
CA LEU A 20 7.56 2.59 -2.89
C LEU A 20 6.86 1.25 -2.68
N SER A 21 6.01 0.84 -3.63
CA SER A 21 5.28 -0.42 -3.57
C SER A 21 6.21 -1.63 -3.61
N GLU A 22 7.28 -1.55 -4.42
CA GLU A 22 8.35 -2.56 -4.49
C GLU A 22 9.13 -2.62 -3.18
N LEU A 23 9.46 -1.46 -2.59
CA LEU A 23 10.21 -1.39 -1.34
C LEU A 23 9.48 -2.07 -0.17
N VAL A 24 8.15 -1.91 -0.08
CA VAL A 24 7.34 -2.47 1.02
C VAL A 24 6.53 -3.71 0.62
N ALA A 25 6.89 -4.39 -0.47
CA ALA A 25 6.06 -5.46 -1.05
C ALA A 25 5.81 -6.62 -0.07
N GLU A 26 6.86 -7.09 0.60
CA GLU A 26 6.77 -8.20 1.57
C GLU A 26 5.97 -7.79 2.82
N ASP A 27 6.17 -6.58 3.32
CA ASP A 27 5.39 -6.06 4.46
C ASP A 27 3.92 -5.87 4.10
N LEU A 28 3.61 -5.39 2.90
CA LEU A 28 2.23 -5.31 2.40
C LEU A 28 1.57 -6.69 2.28
N LYS A 29 2.33 -7.73 1.93
CA LYS A 29 1.83 -9.11 1.94
C LYS A 29 1.50 -9.56 3.37
N ALA A 30 2.39 -9.32 4.33
CA ALA A 30 2.14 -9.63 5.75
C ALA A 30 0.93 -8.88 6.31
N VAL A 31 0.76 -7.60 5.94
CA VAL A 31 -0.43 -6.80 6.30
C VAL A 31 -1.70 -7.40 5.71
N ASN A 32 -1.68 -7.84 4.44
CA ASN A 32 -2.85 -8.49 3.84
C ASN A 32 -3.22 -9.80 4.55
N GLU A 33 -2.23 -10.62 4.92
CA GLU A 33 -2.45 -11.85 5.70
C GLU A 33 -3.05 -11.53 7.08
N LEU A 34 -2.53 -10.51 7.77
CA LEU A 34 -3.05 -10.06 9.06
C LEU A 34 -4.49 -9.55 8.95
N ILE A 35 -4.82 -8.78 7.91
CA ILE A 35 -6.20 -8.33 7.67
C ILE A 35 -7.14 -9.53 7.61
N VAL A 36 -6.79 -10.57 6.84
CA VAL A 36 -7.60 -11.78 6.71
C VAL A 36 -7.76 -12.52 8.04
N GLN A 37 -6.69 -12.67 8.80
CA GLN A 37 -6.74 -13.31 10.12
C GLN A 37 -7.64 -12.57 11.11
N ARG A 38 -7.76 -11.24 10.99
CA ARG A 38 -8.60 -10.41 11.87
C ARG A 38 -10.06 -10.28 11.44
N MET A 39 -10.44 -10.86 10.30
CA MET A 39 -11.83 -10.85 9.82
C MET A 39 -12.71 -11.95 10.41
N ASP A 40 -12.17 -12.81 11.27
CA ASP A 40 -12.97 -13.85 11.92
C ASP A 40 -14.11 -13.24 12.74
N SER A 41 -15.31 -13.80 12.57
CA SER A 41 -16.51 -13.28 13.21
C SER A 41 -17.56 -14.38 13.37
N PRO A 42 -18.26 -14.45 14.53
CA PRO A 42 -19.40 -15.34 14.70
C PRO A 42 -20.58 -14.96 13.79
N VAL A 43 -20.62 -13.73 13.27
CA VAL A 43 -21.65 -13.28 12.33
C VAL A 43 -21.19 -13.57 10.90
N LYS A 44 -21.75 -14.61 10.28
CA LYS A 44 -21.36 -15.11 8.95
C LYS A 44 -21.31 -14.05 7.83
N LEU A 45 -22.15 -13.01 7.92
CA LEU A 45 -22.21 -11.95 6.90
C LEU A 45 -20.95 -11.07 6.87
N ILE A 46 -20.30 -10.87 8.03
CA ILE A 46 -19.13 -9.99 8.16
C ILE A 46 -17.95 -10.47 7.30
N PRO A 47 -17.45 -11.71 7.42
CA PRO A 47 -16.33 -12.18 6.61
C PRO A 47 -16.69 -12.25 5.11
N GLN A 48 -17.95 -12.52 4.75
CA GLN A 48 -18.40 -12.51 3.36
C GLN A 48 -18.30 -11.12 2.73
N LEU A 49 -18.86 -10.11 3.40
CA LEU A 49 -18.84 -8.73 2.91
C LEU A 49 -17.42 -8.16 2.91
N ALA A 50 -16.66 -8.36 4.00
CA ALA A 50 -15.30 -7.86 4.12
C ALA A 50 -14.38 -8.48 3.07
N GLY A 51 -14.50 -9.80 2.82
CA GLY A 51 -13.80 -10.48 1.73
C GLY A 51 -14.07 -9.86 0.37
N HIS A 52 -15.33 -9.53 0.07
CA HIS A 52 -15.71 -8.86 -1.18
C HIS A 52 -15.07 -7.47 -1.31
N ILE A 53 -15.11 -6.65 -0.26
CA ILE A 53 -14.53 -5.29 -0.25
C ILE A 53 -13.01 -5.33 -0.42
N ILE A 54 -12.33 -6.26 0.25
CA ILE A 54 -10.88 -6.37 0.21
C ILE A 54 -10.42 -6.89 -1.15
N ALA A 55 -11.12 -7.89 -1.71
CA ALA A 55 -10.82 -8.47 -3.03
C ALA A 55 -11.14 -7.50 -4.19
N ALA A 56 -12.13 -6.62 -4.02
CA ALA A 56 -12.41 -5.52 -4.96
C ALA A 56 -11.21 -4.54 -5.08
N GLY A 57 -10.25 -4.61 -4.17
CA GLY A 57 -8.94 -4.01 -4.31
C GLY A 57 -8.83 -2.59 -3.73
N GLY A 58 -7.94 -1.79 -4.31
CA GLY A 58 -7.55 -0.47 -3.85
C GLY A 58 -6.02 -0.32 -3.80
N LYS A 59 -5.52 0.91 -3.81
CA LYS A 59 -4.08 1.21 -3.92
C LYS A 59 -3.25 0.87 -2.67
N ARG A 60 -3.90 0.45 -1.57
CA ARG A 60 -3.26 0.17 -0.26
C ARG A 60 -2.33 1.30 0.23
N LEU A 61 -2.66 2.56 -0.11
CA LEU A 61 -1.84 3.73 0.25
C LEU A 61 -1.71 3.93 1.76
N ARG A 62 -2.78 3.71 2.53
CA ARG A 62 -2.74 3.91 3.99
C ARG A 62 -1.76 2.97 4.71
N PRO A 63 -1.82 1.64 4.50
CA PRO A 63 -0.82 0.75 5.08
C PRO A 63 0.58 1.01 4.51
N MET A 64 0.72 1.33 3.22
CA MET A 64 2.02 1.68 2.61
C MET A 64 2.67 2.91 3.25
N LEU A 65 1.89 3.90 3.73
CA LEU A 65 2.42 5.07 4.44
C LEU A 65 2.76 4.79 5.92
N THR A 66 2.33 3.65 6.45
CA THR A 66 2.59 3.24 7.84
C THR A 66 3.87 2.41 7.95
N LEU A 67 4.17 1.65 6.89
CA LEU A 67 5.40 0.88 6.70
C LEU A 67 6.54 1.82 6.30
#